data_AF-H2KRW1-F1
#
_entry.id   AF-H2KRW1-F1
#
_cell.length_a   1.000
_cell.length_b   1.000
_cell.length_c   1.000
_cell.angle_alpha   90.00
_cell.angle_beta   90.00
_cell.angle_gamma   90.00
#
_symmetry.space_group_name_H-M   'P 1'
#
loop_
_entity.id
_entity.type
_entity.pdbx_description
1 polymer ?
#
loop_
_entity_poly.entity_id
_entity_poly.type
_entity_poly.pdbx_seq_one_letter_code
_entity_poly.pdbx_strand_id
1 'polypeptide(L)'
;MNILHLVHRPRPLSSKMVSLLNEENAPTPVYQNRTGFSKVELKHKLSEIEYKITQEKFTERPFSGKYVREFSPGIYHCVVCDAPLFDNASKFYSDSGWPSFSNVLKRQDVYLQVDTSSGKFTHQPT
;
A
#
# COMPACT_ATOMS: atom_id res chain seq x y z
N MET A 1 -6.12 3.95 9.93
CA MET A 1 -5.07 3.25 9.15
C MET A 1 -5.54 3.12 7.71
N ASN A 2 -4.94 3.86 6.77
CA ASN A 2 -5.46 4.02 5.42
C ASN A 2 -4.81 3.14 4.36
N ILE A 3 -5.68 2.81 3.41
CA ILE A 3 -5.62 1.83 2.36
C ILE A 3 -4.59 2.22 1.33
N LEU A 4 -3.62 1.34 1.16
CA LEU A 4 -2.83 1.26 -0.03
C LEU A 4 -3.78 0.94 -1.19
N HIS A 5 -3.85 1.80 -2.20
CA HIS A 5 -4.38 1.39 -3.49
C HIS A 5 -3.34 0.49 -4.12
N LEU A 6 -3.75 -0.74 -4.34
CA LEU A 6 -2.84 -1.82 -4.64
C LEU A 6 -3.00 -2.19 -6.11
N VAL A 7 -2.03 -1.84 -6.93
CA VAL A 7 -2.07 -2.21 -8.34
C VAL A 7 -1.71 -3.68 -8.44
N HIS A 8 -2.69 -4.51 -8.80
CA HIS A 8 -2.50 -5.92 -9.09
C HIS A 8 -1.81 -6.08 -10.44
N ARG A 9 -0.60 -6.63 -10.47
CA ARG A 9 0.03 -7.11 -11.72
C ARG A 9 0.27 -8.63 -11.65
N PRO A 10 -0.14 -9.41 -12.67
CA PRO A 10 0.23 -10.81 -12.78
C PRO A 10 1.73 -10.96 -13.07
N ARG A 11 2.37 -11.97 -12.46
CA ARG A 11 3.84 -12.17 -12.49
C ARG A 11 4.34 -12.68 -13.85
N PRO A 12 5.59 -12.37 -14.22
CA PRO A 12 6.49 -13.37 -14.78
C PRO A 12 7.51 -13.81 -13.71
N LEU A 13 7.70 -15.12 -13.57
CA LEU A 13 8.74 -15.70 -12.70
C LEU A 13 10.10 -15.69 -13.40
N SER A 14 11.18 -15.45 -12.66
CA SER A 14 12.48 -16.00 -13.04
C SER A 14 13.37 -16.34 -11.84
N SER A 15 14.09 -17.44 -12.03
CA SER A 15 14.61 -18.41 -11.06
C SER A 15 15.95 -18.04 -10.37
N LYS A 16 16.39 -16.78 -10.40
CA LYS A 16 17.83 -16.48 -10.18
C LYS A 16 18.21 -15.47 -9.09
N MET A 17 17.32 -15.05 -8.19
CA MET A 17 17.67 -14.01 -7.20
C MET A 17 17.27 -14.32 -5.75
N VAL A 18 17.31 -15.59 -5.35
CA VAL A 18 17.20 -16.04 -3.96
C VAL A 18 18.56 -16.56 -3.48
N SER A 19 19.57 -15.70 -3.53
CA SER A 19 20.87 -16.03 -2.96
C SER A 19 21.46 -14.79 -2.31
N LEU A 20 21.86 -14.95 -1.04
CA LEU A 20 22.61 -14.05 -0.17
C LEU A 20 21.77 -13.21 0.82
N LEU A 21 21.20 -13.92 1.80
CA LEU A 21 20.88 -13.38 3.12
C LEU A 21 22.19 -13.17 3.89
N ASN A 22 22.57 -11.93 4.19
CA ASN A 22 23.56 -11.59 5.20
C ASN A 22 22.90 -10.59 6.18
N GLU A 23 22.79 -10.99 7.45
CA GLU A 23 21.82 -10.48 8.44
C GLU A 23 22.43 -9.73 9.64
N GLU A 24 23.63 -9.14 9.57
CA GLU A 24 24.27 -8.62 10.80
C GLU A 24 24.79 -7.17 10.77
N ASN A 25 24.13 -6.27 10.02
CA ASN A 25 24.32 -4.83 10.23
C ASN A 25 23.17 -3.98 9.65
N ALA A 26 21.92 -4.31 9.99
CA ALA A 26 20.76 -3.60 9.45
C ALA A 26 20.77 -2.12 9.94
N PRO A 27 20.92 -1.13 9.04
CA PRO A 27 20.74 0.26 9.41
C PRO A 27 19.32 0.44 9.94
N THR A 28 19.13 1.30 10.94
CA THR A 28 17.79 1.76 11.34
C THR A 28 17.01 2.15 10.07
N PRO A 29 15.71 1.82 9.96
CA PRO A 29 14.94 2.13 8.76
C PRO A 29 14.83 3.66 8.64
N VAL A 30 15.79 4.26 7.94
CA VAL A 30 15.77 5.67 7.58
C VAL A 30 14.60 5.82 6.62
N TYR A 31 13.60 6.61 7.02
CA TYR A 31 12.51 7.03 6.14
C TYR A 31 13.11 7.83 4.98
N GLN A 32 13.46 7.11 3.92
CA GLN A 32 13.85 7.69 2.65
C GLN A 32 12.56 8.05 1.94
N ASN A 33 12.10 9.30 2.10
CA ASN A 33 11.01 9.87 1.30
C ASN A 33 11.50 10.04 -0.15
N ARG A 34 11.77 8.92 -0.83
CA ARG A 34 12.42 8.84 -2.15
C ARG A 34 11.39 8.55 -3.21
N THR A 35 10.37 9.38 -3.27
CA THR A 35 9.64 9.53 -4.52
C THR A 35 9.90 10.96 -4.97
N GLY A 36 10.84 11.13 -5.91
CA GLY A 36 11.16 12.43 -6.49
C GLY A 36 10.03 13.02 -7.35
N PHE A 37 8.78 12.63 -7.09
CA PHE A 37 7.61 13.15 -7.79
C PHE A 37 7.21 14.49 -7.17
N SER A 38 7.03 15.48 -8.04
CA SER A 38 6.39 16.74 -7.70
C SER A 38 4.89 16.55 -7.49
N LYS A 39 4.27 17.52 -6.79
CA LYS A 39 2.82 17.57 -6.60
C LYS A 39 2.05 17.58 -7.93
N VAL A 40 2.59 18.24 -8.95
CA VAL A 40 1.97 18.33 -10.28
C VAL A 40 1.98 16.97 -10.97
N GLU A 41 3.11 16.27 -10.94
CA GLU A 41 3.22 14.91 -11.50
C GLU A 41 2.27 13.93 -10.80
N LEU A 42 2.17 14.00 -9.47
CA LEU A 42 1.25 13.14 -8.71
C LEU A 42 -0.21 13.41 -9.03
N LYS A 43 -0.62 14.67 -9.19
CA LYS A 43 -1.98 15.03 -9.61
C LYS A 43 -2.33 14.58 -11.02
N HIS A 44 -1.32 14.43 -11.89
CA HIS A 44 -1.52 13.91 -13.25
C HIS A 44 -1.49 12.38 -13.30
N LYS A 45 -0.68 11.74 -12.44
CA LYS A 45 -0.50 10.29 -12.40
C LYS A 45 -1.64 9.56 -11.66
N LEU A 46 -2.15 10.15 -10.59
CA LEU A 46 -3.12 9.53 -9.69
C LEU A 46 -4.52 10.04 -9.97
N SER A 47 -5.52 9.19 -9.77
CA SER A 47 -6.89 9.67 -9.65
C SER A 47 -7.04 10.58 -8.41
N GLU A 48 -8.10 11.39 -8.38
CA GLU A 48 -8.34 12.31 -7.26
C GLU A 48 -8.40 11.58 -5.91
N ILE A 49 -9.07 10.42 -5.87
CA ILE A 49 -9.21 9.63 -4.65
C ILE A 49 -7.86 9.02 -4.21
N GLU A 50 -7.07 8.49 -5.14
CA GLU A 50 -5.74 7.95 -4.85
C GLU A 50 -4.78 9.03 -4.36
N TYR A 51 -4.85 10.23 -4.95
CA TYR A 51 -4.08 11.38 -4.48
C TYR A 51 -4.49 11.75 -3.05
N LYS A 52 -5.78 11.90 -2.76
CA LYS A 52 -6.28 12.21 -1.41
C LYS A 52 -5.85 11.18 -0.39
N ILE A 53 -5.95 9.89 -0.72
CA ILE A 53 -5.58 8.81 0.21
C ILE A 53 -4.08 8.80 0.47
N THR A 54 -3.26 8.85 -0.57
CA THR A 54 -1.80 8.69 -0.45
C THR A 54 -1.08 9.95 0.00
N GLN A 55 -1.56 11.14 -0.37
CA GLN A 55 -0.88 12.41 -0.12
C GLN A 55 -1.55 13.23 1.00
N GLU A 56 -2.87 13.09 1.19
CA GLU A 56 -3.65 13.89 2.15
C GLU A 56 -4.17 13.07 3.34
N LYS A 57 -3.76 11.80 3.46
CA LYS A 57 -4.18 10.86 4.50
C LYS A 57 -5.70 10.67 4.57
N PHE A 58 -6.40 10.83 3.45
CA PHE A 58 -7.83 10.55 3.37
C PHE A 58 -8.13 9.05 3.50
N THR A 59 -9.28 8.71 4.07
CA THR A 59 -9.80 7.33 4.17
C THR A 59 -10.97 7.16 3.22
N GLU A 60 -10.89 6.25 2.26
CA GLU A 60 -12.07 5.91 1.44
C GLU A 60 -13.20 5.32 2.30
N ARG A 61 -14.43 5.40 1.81
CA ARG A 61 -15.58 4.81 2.50
C ARG A 61 -15.41 3.29 2.60
N PRO A 62 -15.91 2.66 3.67
CA PRO A 62 -15.86 1.21 3.77
C PRO A 62 -16.62 0.57 2.60
N PHE A 63 -16.10 -0.55 2.11
CA PHE A 63 -16.65 -1.35 1.01
C PHE A 63 -16.68 -0.67 -0.38
N SER A 64 -16.18 0.57 -0.53
CA SER A 64 -16.13 1.25 -1.83
C SER A 64 -14.92 0.89 -2.68
N GLY A 65 -13.84 0.41 -2.05
CA GLY A 65 -12.58 0.14 -2.72
C GLY A 65 -12.67 -1.05 -3.69
N LYS A 66 -12.09 -0.88 -4.89
CA LYS A 66 -12.02 -1.93 -5.93
C LYS A 66 -11.47 -3.27 -5.41
N TYR A 67 -10.51 -3.22 -4.50
CA TYR A 67 -9.76 -4.40 -4.05
C TYR A 67 -10.31 -5.05 -2.77
N VAL A 68 -11.44 -4.56 -2.23
CA VAL A 68 -12.04 -5.10 -1.00
C VAL A 68 -12.38 -6.58 -1.19
N ARG A 69 -13.10 -6.92 -2.28
CA ARG A 69 -13.53 -8.29 -2.60
C ARG A 69 -12.76 -8.95 -3.74
N GLU A 70 -11.65 -8.36 -4.17
CA GLU A 70 -10.77 -8.96 -5.16
C GLU A 70 -9.86 -9.99 -4.50
N PHE A 71 -9.78 -11.20 -5.07
CA PHE A 71 -8.96 -12.32 -4.56
C PHE A 71 -8.20 -13.04 -5.68
N SER A 72 -8.13 -12.46 -6.87
CA SER A 72 -7.33 -12.98 -7.97
C SER A 72 -5.84 -13.07 -7.57
N PRO A 73 -5.11 -14.13 -7.98
CA PRO A 73 -3.69 -14.30 -7.63
C PRO A 73 -2.78 -13.23 -8.25
N GLY A 74 -1.92 -12.59 -7.44
CA GLY A 74 -0.95 -11.59 -7.91
C GLY A 74 -0.43 -10.72 -6.78
N ILE A 75 0.35 -9.70 -7.11
CA ILE A 75 0.98 -8.83 -6.12
C ILE A 75 0.50 -7.39 -6.26
N TYR A 76 0.34 -6.81 -5.08
CA TYR A 76 -0.28 -5.56 -4.77
C TYR A 76 0.82 -4.49 -4.60
N HIS A 77 0.87 -3.51 -5.51
CA HIS A 77 1.93 -2.49 -5.56
C HIS A 77 1.47 -1.12 -5.06
N CYS A 78 2.41 -0.33 -4.51
CA CYS A 78 2.19 1.07 -4.19
C CYS A 78 1.79 1.87 -5.44
N VAL A 79 0.61 2.49 -5.44
CA VAL A 79 0.16 3.30 -6.59
C VAL A 79 1.07 4.49 -6.90
N VAL A 80 1.82 5.00 -5.90
CA VAL A 80 2.72 6.15 -6.06
C VAL A 80 4.03 5.75 -6.73
N CYS A 81 4.74 4.76 -6.19
CA CYS A 81 6.11 4.41 -6.59
C CYS A 81 6.27 3.03 -7.24
N ASP A 82 5.19 2.27 -7.39
CA ASP A 82 5.17 0.91 -7.95
C ASP A 82 5.94 -0.13 -7.13
N ALA A 83 6.32 0.17 -5.89
CA ALA A 83 6.97 -0.80 -5.00
C ALA A 83 6.01 -1.95 -4.64
N PRO A 84 6.45 -3.21 -4.65
CA PRO A 84 5.61 -4.36 -4.29
C PRO A 84 5.41 -4.42 -2.77
N LEU A 85 4.15 -4.45 -2.30
CA LEU A 85 3.84 -4.37 -0.87
C LEU A 85 3.24 -5.66 -0.30
N PHE A 86 2.27 -6.27 -1.00
CA PHE A 86 1.60 -7.49 -0.51
C PHE A 86 1.41 -8.53 -1.61
N ASP A 87 1.34 -9.80 -1.22
CA ASP A 87 0.90 -10.89 -2.08
C ASP A 87 -0.59 -11.16 -1.82
N ASN A 88 -1.37 -11.44 -2.85
CA ASN A 88 -2.74 -11.93 -2.68
C ASN A 88 -2.80 -13.17 -1.78
N ALA A 89 -1.74 -13.99 -1.76
CA ALA A 89 -1.65 -15.16 -0.88
C ALA A 89 -1.74 -14.81 0.62
N SER A 90 -1.42 -13.57 1.02
CA SER A 90 -1.61 -13.10 2.40
C SER A 90 -2.92 -12.32 2.60
N LYS A 91 -3.70 -12.10 1.54
CA LYS A 91 -4.99 -11.43 1.62
C LYS A 91 -6.03 -12.32 2.28
N PHE A 92 -6.83 -11.75 3.15
CA PHE A 92 -7.97 -12.43 3.75
C PHE A 92 -9.21 -11.54 3.75
N TYR A 93 -10.38 -12.16 3.85
CA TYR A 93 -11.63 -11.43 4.01
C TYR A 93 -11.77 -10.94 5.44
N SER A 94 -12.04 -9.65 5.60
CA SER A 94 -12.39 -9.04 6.87
C SER A 94 -13.61 -8.16 6.68
N ASP A 95 -14.54 -8.18 7.63
CA ASP A 95 -15.68 -7.25 7.66
C ASP A 95 -15.30 -5.81 8.03
N SER A 96 -14.00 -5.47 7.94
CA SER A 96 -13.49 -4.12 8.19
C SER A 96 -13.97 -3.10 7.16
N GLY A 97 -14.28 -3.54 5.94
CA GLY A 97 -14.62 -2.66 4.81
C GLY A 97 -13.45 -2.31 3.89
N TRP A 98 -12.24 -2.79 4.18
CA TRP A 98 -11.04 -2.49 3.41
C TRP A 98 -10.18 -3.74 3.15
N PRO A 99 -9.27 -3.73 2.16
CA PRO A 99 -8.38 -4.86 1.90
C PRO A 99 -7.49 -5.16 3.11
N SER A 100 -7.50 -6.42 3.56
CA SER A 100 -6.73 -6.87 4.73
C SER A 100 -5.73 -7.96 4.36
N PHE A 101 -4.52 -7.84 4.91
CA PHE A 101 -3.40 -8.75 4.64
C PHE A 101 -2.75 -9.17 5.95
N SER A 102 -2.36 -10.45 6.04
CA SER A 102 -1.70 -11.00 7.23
C SER A 102 -0.20 -10.71 7.26
N ASN A 103 0.42 -10.42 6.12
CA ASN A 103 1.85 -10.16 6.03
C ASN A 103 2.21 -9.28 4.82
N VAL A 104 3.28 -8.48 4.99
CA VAL A 104 3.93 -7.69 3.93
C VAL A 104 4.97 -8.53 3.19
N LEU A 105 5.26 -8.18 1.93
CA LEU A 105 6.31 -8.85 1.14
C LEU A 105 7.71 -8.58 1.70
N LYS A 106 8.00 -7.32 2.06
CA LYS A 106 9.27 -6.91 2.66
C LYS A 106 8.99 -5.93 3.79
N ARG A 107 9.44 -6.25 5.00
CA ARG A 107 9.24 -5.38 6.19
C ARG A 107 9.88 -3.99 6.03
N GLN A 108 10.94 -3.89 5.23
CA GLN A 108 11.66 -2.64 4.99
C GLN A 108 10.88 -1.67 4.08
N ASP A 109 9.91 -2.16 3.32
CA ASP A 109 9.13 -1.37 2.36
C ASP A 109 7.86 -0.76 2.98
N VAL A 110 7.56 -1.10 4.24
CA VAL A 110 6.39 -0.60 4.97
C VAL A 110 6.82 -0.05 6.33
N TYR A 111 6.55 1.22 6.58
CA TYR A 111 6.80 1.87 7.85
C TYR A 111 5.52 1.90 8.71
N LEU A 112 5.64 1.50 9.97
CA LEU A 112 4.55 1.58 10.95
C LEU A 112 4.69 2.89 11.73
N GLN A 113 3.64 3.70 11.70
CA GLN A 113 3.54 4.91 12.49
C GLN A 113 2.33 4.80 13.42
N VAL A 114 2.54 5.12 14.71
CA VAL A 114 1.43 5.25 15.66
C VAL A 114 0.59 6.45 15.26
N ASP A 115 -0.70 6.20 15.02
CA ASP A 115 -1.67 7.24 14.74
C ASP A 115 -2.34 7.69 16.05
N THR A 116 -2.07 8.93 16.46
CA THR A 116 -2.70 9.55 17.64
C THR A 116 -3.90 10.42 17.27
N SER A 117 -4.33 10.42 16.00
CA SER A 117 -5.53 11.14 15.60
C SER A 117 -6.76 10.52 16.28
N SER A 118 -7.57 11.35 16.93
CA SER A 118 -8.84 10.90 17.51
C SER A 118 -9.77 10.56 16.36
N GLY A 119 -9.99 9.27 16.07
CA GLY A 119 -10.66 8.75 14.87
C GLY A 119 -12.02 9.37 14.55
N LYS A 120 -12.01 10.53 13.87
CA LYS A 120 -13.21 11.21 13.37
C LYS A 120 -13.42 10.78 11.92
N PHE A 121 -14.44 9.98 11.67
CA PHE A 121 -14.92 9.71 10.33
C PHE A 121 -15.53 11.00 9.76
N THR A 122 -14.84 11.67 8.85
CA THR A 122 -15.39 12.85 8.17
C THR A 122 -16.32 12.36 7.06
N HIS A 123 -17.63 12.32 7.35
CA HIS A 123 -18.64 12.15 6.32
C HIS A 123 -18.66 13.41 5.44
N GLN A 124 -18.10 13.34 4.24
CA GLN A 124 -18.39 14.34 3.21
C GLN A 124 -19.84 14.12 2.72
N PRO A 125 -20.71 15.15 2.78
CA PRO A 125 -22.06 15.04 2.25
C PRO A 125 -22.01 14.89 0.72
N THR A 126 -22.95 14.11 0.20
CA THR A 126 -23.21 13.90 -1.24
C THR A 126 -23.66 15.17 -1.93
#